data_AF-A0A2M8Q700-F1
#
_entry.id   AF-A0A2M8Q700-F1
#
_cell.length_a   1.000
_cell.length_b   1.000
_cell.length_c   1.000
_cell.angle_alpha   90.00
_cell.angle_beta   90.00
_cell.angle_gamma   90.00
#
_symmetry.space_group_name_H-M   'P 1'
#
loop_
_entity.id
_entity.type
_entity.pdbx_description
1 polymer ?
#
loop_
_entity_poly.entity_id
_entity_poly.type
_entity_poly.pdbx_seq_one_letter_code
_entity_poly.pdbx_strand_id
1 'polypeptide(L)'
;VLNDALVAARLSDGLVTPTVLTALEATGYDRDFAQIAAGAPAQSSASLPASGDWRAIRLDPQRRTVALPPGMRLDLNGVAKGWAATRAAQRLAAHGPALVDAGGDIAVRGARAGGEPWAIGIANPFQPDVPLDVVLLT
;
A
#
# COMPACT_ATOMS: atom_id res chain seq x y z
N VAL A 1 6.94 0.18 -7.75
CA VAL A 1 6.59 -0.17 -6.36
C VAL A 1 7.70 0.15 -5.38
N LEU A 2 8.86 -0.54 -5.34
CA LEU A 2 9.89 -0.24 -4.33
C LEU A 2 10.42 1.20 -4.39
N ASN A 3 10.65 1.74 -5.59
CA ASN A 3 10.97 3.16 -5.74
C ASN A 3 9.92 4.07 -5.10
N ASP A 4 8.63 3.77 -5.30
CA ASP A 4 7.52 4.57 -4.77
C ASP A 4 7.42 4.42 -3.23
N ALA A 5 7.76 3.25 -2.69
CA ALA A 5 7.89 3.04 -1.25
C ALA A 5 9.02 3.89 -0.64
N LEU A 6 10.17 4.01 -1.31
CA LEU A 6 11.26 4.88 -0.86
C LEU A 6 10.92 6.37 -0.99
N VAL A 7 10.12 6.74 -1.99
CA VAL A 7 9.57 8.11 -2.10
C VAL A 7 8.64 8.38 -0.92
N ALA A 8 7.71 7.48 -0.60
CA ALA A 8 6.82 7.61 0.55
C ALA A 8 7.62 7.76 1.86
N ALA A 9 8.61 6.89 2.08
CA ALA A 9 9.49 6.97 3.25
C ALA A 9 10.25 8.29 3.36
N ARG A 10 10.67 8.86 2.23
CA ARG A 10 11.31 10.18 2.24
C ARG A 10 10.33 11.30 2.58
N LEU A 11 9.15 11.30 1.96
CA LEU A 11 8.14 12.35 2.14
C LEU A 11 7.58 12.36 3.58
N SER A 12 7.55 11.20 4.23
CA SER A 12 7.02 11.05 5.57
C SER A 12 8.10 10.96 6.66
N ASP A 13 9.37 11.25 6.34
CA ASP A 13 10.52 11.02 7.22
C ASP A 13 10.54 9.65 7.94
N GLY A 14 10.20 8.59 7.20
CA GLY A 14 10.21 7.21 7.68
C GLY A 14 8.93 6.73 8.36
N LEU A 15 7.91 7.58 8.56
CA LEU A 15 6.61 7.13 9.09
C LEU A 15 5.95 6.04 8.23
N VAL A 16 6.04 6.15 6.90
CA VAL A 16 5.70 5.09 5.94
C VAL A 16 7.01 4.47 5.48
N THR A 17 7.33 3.25 5.90
CA THR A 17 8.63 2.63 5.55
C THR A 17 8.45 1.24 4.96
N PRO A 18 9.25 0.86 3.94
CA PRO A 18 9.23 -0.50 3.43
C PRO A 18 9.96 -1.50 4.32
N THR A 19 10.55 -1.09 5.45
CA THR A 19 11.43 -1.93 6.29
C THR A 19 10.77 -2.46 7.56
N VAL A 20 9.42 -2.44 7.61
CA VAL A 20 8.63 -2.78 8.82
C VAL A 20 8.28 -4.27 8.94
N LEU A 21 8.61 -5.11 7.94
CA LEU A 21 8.15 -6.51 7.87
C LEU A 21 8.46 -7.32 9.14
N THR A 22 9.68 -7.22 9.67
CA THR A 22 10.08 -7.97 10.87
C THR A 22 9.22 -7.61 12.08
N ALA A 23 8.82 -6.34 12.22
CA ALA A 23 7.93 -5.91 13.30
C ALA A 23 6.49 -6.39 13.09
N LEU A 24 6.01 -6.41 11.83
CA LEU A 24 4.70 -6.96 11.50
C LEU A 24 4.63 -8.46 11.82
N GLU A 25 5.63 -9.23 11.42
CA GLU A 25 5.65 -10.67 11.74
C GLU A 25 5.78 -10.93 13.24
N ALA A 26 6.58 -10.15 13.97
CA ALA A 26 6.66 -10.23 15.44
C ALA A 26 5.36 -9.85 16.16
N THR A 27 4.42 -9.19 15.48
CA THR A 27 3.05 -8.91 15.98
C THR A 27 2.02 -9.91 15.48
N GLY A 28 2.43 -10.88 14.66
CA GLY A 28 1.59 -11.98 14.22
C GLY A 28 0.94 -11.81 12.85
N TYR A 29 1.44 -10.90 12.00
CA TYR A 29 1.07 -10.76 10.57
C TYR A 29 1.73 -11.81 9.67
N ASP A 30 2.39 -12.80 10.26
CA ASP A 30 2.98 -13.97 9.61
C ASP A 30 1.95 -15.10 9.35
N ARG A 31 0.68 -14.89 9.75
CA ARG A 31 -0.39 -15.88 9.71
C ARG A 31 -1.60 -15.39 8.93
N ASP A 32 -2.25 -16.32 8.24
CA ASP A 32 -3.54 -16.06 7.61
C ASP A 32 -4.73 -16.26 8.58
N PHE A 33 -5.93 -15.91 8.12
CA PHE A 33 -7.15 -16.02 8.92
C PHE A 33 -7.47 -17.45 9.35
N ALA A 34 -7.11 -18.47 8.55
CA ALA A 34 -7.38 -19.86 8.89
C ALA A 34 -6.49 -20.32 10.04
N GLN A 35 -5.21 -19.94 10.04
CA GLN A 35 -4.28 -20.21 11.14
C GLN A 35 -4.69 -19.51 12.43
N ILE A 36 -5.19 -18.27 12.34
CA ILE A 36 -5.72 -17.54 13.50
C ILE A 36 -6.96 -18.26 14.05
N ALA A 37 -7.90 -18.65 13.18
CA ALA A 37 -9.11 -19.38 13.60
C ALA A 37 -8.79 -20.74 14.23
N ALA A 38 -7.72 -21.41 13.77
CA ALA A 38 -7.22 -22.65 14.35
C ALA A 38 -6.45 -22.46 15.68
N GLY A 39 -6.32 -21.21 16.18
CA GLY A 39 -5.65 -20.92 17.44
C GLY A 39 -4.12 -21.03 17.36
N ALA A 40 -3.53 -20.87 16.17
CA ALA A 40 -2.07 -20.91 16.02
C ALA A 40 -1.41 -19.86 16.95
N PRO A 41 -0.41 -20.26 17.76
CA PRO A 41 0.19 -19.37 18.75
C PRO A 41 0.83 -18.17 18.05
N ALA A 42 0.64 -16.97 18.60
CA ALA A 42 1.36 -15.79 18.14
C ALA A 42 2.77 -15.81 18.72
N GLN A 43 3.79 -15.65 17.89
CA GLN A 43 5.14 -15.32 18.36
C GLN A 43 5.19 -13.83 18.73
N SER A 44 4.42 -13.45 19.76
CA SER A 44 4.40 -12.08 20.24
C SER A 44 5.65 -11.82 21.08
N SER A 45 6.51 -10.93 20.61
CA SER A 45 7.66 -10.42 21.39
C SER A 45 7.21 -9.28 22.29
N ALA A 46 7.73 -9.21 23.52
CA ALA A 46 7.51 -8.08 24.43
C ALA A 46 8.11 -6.76 23.89
N SER A 47 9.11 -6.84 23.00
CA SER A 47 9.70 -5.70 22.31
C SER A 47 9.60 -5.86 20.80
N LEU A 48 9.13 -4.81 20.13
CA LEU A 48 9.08 -4.79 18.67
C LEU A 48 10.47 -4.46 18.11
N PRO A 49 10.95 -5.22 17.12
CA PRO A 49 12.19 -4.88 16.44
C PRO A 49 12.02 -3.54 15.73
N ALA A 50 13.06 -2.70 15.81
CA ALA A 50 13.08 -1.43 15.08
C ALA A 50 13.05 -1.69 13.57
N SER A 51 12.40 -0.81 12.82
CA SER A 51 12.48 -0.81 11.36
C SER A 51 13.91 -0.54 10.92
N GLY A 52 14.37 -1.23 9.87
CA GLY A 52 15.70 -1.00 9.30
C GLY A 52 15.81 0.38 8.65
N ASP A 53 17.03 0.93 8.56
CA ASP A 53 17.26 2.20 7.86
C ASP A 53 17.00 2.08 6.36
N TRP A 54 15.84 2.55 5.91
CA TRP A 54 15.43 2.52 4.50
C TRP A 54 16.40 3.29 3.60
N ARG A 55 17.17 4.24 4.14
CA ARG A 55 18.18 5.00 3.39
C ARG A 55 19.37 4.14 2.98
N ALA A 56 19.56 2.96 3.57
CA ALA A 56 20.59 2.01 3.20
C ALA A 56 20.21 1.15 1.98
N ILE A 57 18.94 1.17 1.55
CA ILE A 57 18.50 0.48 0.33
C ILE A 57 19.15 1.15 -0.90
N ARG A 58 19.68 0.34 -1.80
CA ARG A 58 20.28 0.81 -3.06
C ARG A 58 19.50 0.24 -4.23
N LEU A 59 19.06 1.12 -5.12
CA LEU A 59 18.40 0.76 -6.37
C LEU A 59 19.37 1.01 -7.53
N ASP A 60 19.46 0.05 -8.44
CA ASP A 60 20.09 0.23 -9.75
C ASP A 60 19.01 0.16 -10.84
N PRO A 61 18.53 1.31 -11.35
CA PRO A 61 17.49 1.35 -12.37
C PRO A 61 17.93 0.77 -13.72
N GLN A 62 19.23 0.86 -14.05
CA GLN A 62 19.76 0.38 -15.33
C GLN A 62 19.80 -1.15 -15.35
N ARG A 63 20.30 -1.75 -14.27
CA ARG A 63 20.38 -3.22 -14.12
C ARG A 63 19.10 -3.82 -13.56
N ARG A 64 18.15 -2.99 -13.10
CA ARG A 64 16.92 -3.39 -12.39
C ARG A 64 17.21 -4.27 -11.18
N THR A 65 18.24 -3.90 -10.41
CA THR A 65 18.63 -4.63 -9.20
C THR A 65 18.39 -3.81 -7.94
N VAL A 66 18.25 -4.52 -6.83
CA VAL A 66 18.07 -3.95 -5.49
C VAL A 66 19.12 -4.59 -4.60
N ALA A 67 19.88 -3.78 -3.87
CA ALA A 67 20.78 -4.25 -2.82
C ALA A 67 20.24 -3.82 -1.45
N LEU A 68 20.22 -4.78 -0.53
CA LEU A 68 19.73 -4.63 0.84
C LEU A 68 20.87 -4.94 1.83
N PRO A 69 20.96 -4.22 2.95
CA PRO A 69 21.79 -4.64 4.07
C PRO A 69 21.42 -6.06 4.55
N PRO A 70 22.40 -6.83 5.08
CA PRO A 70 22.13 -8.15 5.65
C PRO A 70 20.99 -8.10 6.68
N GLY A 71 20.06 -9.06 6.58
CA GLY A 71 18.92 -9.18 7.50
C GLY A 71 17.79 -8.17 7.29
N MET A 72 17.93 -7.20 6.37
CA MET A 72 16.83 -6.30 6.04
C MET A 72 15.74 -7.05 5.27
N ARG A 73 14.49 -6.83 5.69
CA ARG A 73 13.30 -7.44 5.09
C ARG A 73 12.33 -6.34 4.68
N LEU A 74 11.71 -6.55 3.52
CA LEU A 74 10.85 -5.55 2.91
C LEU A 74 9.37 -5.93 3.03
N ASP A 75 8.54 -4.97 3.42
CA ASP A 75 7.10 -5.00 3.23
C ASP A 75 6.70 -3.83 2.33
N LEU A 76 5.87 -4.07 1.33
CA LEU A 76 5.44 -3.05 0.37
C LEU A 76 3.94 -2.76 0.47
N ASN A 77 3.23 -3.38 1.41
CA ASN A 77 1.78 -3.34 1.48
C ASN A 77 1.23 -1.92 1.70
N GLY A 78 2.00 -1.05 2.36
CA GLY A 78 1.65 0.37 2.54
C GLY A 78 1.58 1.20 1.25
N VAL A 79 2.09 0.70 0.11
CA VAL A 79 2.04 1.42 -1.19
C VAL A 79 1.60 0.56 -2.37
N ALA A 80 1.64 -0.77 -2.24
CA ALA A 80 1.50 -1.69 -3.37
C ALA A 80 0.12 -1.59 -4.06
N LYS A 81 -0.97 -1.50 -3.27
CA LYS A 81 -2.34 -1.44 -3.79
C LYS A 81 -2.61 -0.16 -4.58
N GLY A 82 -2.33 1.02 -4.00
CA GLY A 82 -2.42 2.30 -4.71
C GLY A 82 -1.52 2.37 -5.96
N TRP A 83 -0.31 1.79 -5.89
CA TRP A 83 0.56 1.66 -7.06
C TRP A 83 -0.08 0.81 -8.16
N ALA A 84 -0.66 -0.34 -7.80
CA ALA A 84 -1.32 -1.24 -8.74
C ALA A 84 -2.56 -0.59 -9.37
N ALA A 85 -3.42 0.03 -8.55
CA ALA A 85 -4.60 0.77 -9.02
C ALA A 85 -4.21 1.85 -10.03
N THR A 86 -3.19 2.64 -9.71
CA THR A 86 -2.67 3.69 -10.59
C THR A 86 -2.18 3.13 -11.93
N ARG A 87 -1.41 2.03 -11.91
CA ARG A 87 -0.88 1.39 -13.12
C ARG A 87 -1.98 0.74 -13.95
N ALA A 88 -2.99 0.16 -13.32
CA ALA A 88 -4.15 -0.42 -14.00
C ALA A 88 -4.96 0.67 -14.69
N ALA A 89 -5.30 1.76 -13.98
CA ALA A 89 -6.04 2.88 -14.56
C ALA A 89 -5.28 3.51 -15.74
N GLN A 90 -3.96 3.68 -15.63
CA GLN A 90 -3.11 4.16 -16.74
C GLN A 90 -3.17 3.27 -17.99
N ARG A 91 -3.17 1.94 -17.82
CA ARG A 91 -3.27 1.01 -18.95
C ARG A 91 -4.66 1.03 -19.58
N LEU A 92 -5.71 1.11 -18.76
CA LEU A 92 -7.09 1.17 -19.20
C LEU A 92 -7.44 2.49 -19.92
N ALA A 93 -6.72 3.58 -19.62
CA ALA A 93 -6.95 4.88 -20.25
C ALA A 93 -6.87 4.86 -21.79
N ALA A 94 -6.13 3.93 -22.39
CA ALA A 94 -6.09 3.74 -23.83
C ALA A 94 -7.42 3.19 -24.43
N HIS A 95 -8.29 2.66 -23.58
CA HIS A 95 -9.57 2.05 -23.96
C HIS A 95 -10.79 2.90 -23.56
N GLY A 96 -10.57 3.99 -22.80
CA GLY A 96 -11.61 4.90 -22.35
C GLY A 96 -11.41 5.36 -20.90
N PRO A 97 -12.35 6.16 -20.38
CA PRO A 97 -12.34 6.55 -18.97
C PRO A 97 -12.36 5.35 -18.03
N ALA A 98 -11.54 5.40 -16.99
CA ALA A 98 -11.36 4.27 -16.08
C ALA A 98 -11.34 4.72 -14.62
N LEU A 99 -12.02 3.94 -13.79
CA LEU A 99 -11.91 3.95 -12.33
C LEU A 99 -11.43 2.56 -11.90
N VAL A 100 -10.40 2.52 -11.07
CA VAL A 100 -9.91 1.29 -10.43
C VAL A 100 -10.00 1.45 -8.92
N ASP A 101 -10.62 0.47 -8.27
CA ASP A 101 -10.66 0.30 -6.82
C ASP A 101 -9.86 -0.96 -6.45
N ALA A 102 -8.78 -0.79 -5.68
CA ALA A 102 -7.99 -1.88 -5.13
C ALA A 102 -8.15 -1.96 -3.60
N GLY A 103 -9.35 -2.32 -3.15
CA GLY A 103 -9.65 -2.46 -1.72
C GLY A 103 -9.56 -1.12 -1.00
N GLY A 104 -10.22 -0.11 -1.56
CA GLY A 104 -10.27 1.27 -1.08
C GLY A 104 -9.20 2.20 -1.66
N ASP A 105 -8.17 1.66 -2.33
CA ASP A 105 -7.20 2.48 -3.05
C ASP A 105 -7.73 2.83 -4.44
N ILE A 106 -8.14 4.09 -4.62
CA ILE A 106 -8.83 4.57 -5.82
C ILE A 106 -7.86 5.23 -6.79
N ALA A 107 -7.96 4.88 -8.07
CA ALA A 107 -7.28 5.58 -9.16
C ALA A 107 -8.25 5.84 -10.32
N VAL A 108 -8.28 7.10 -10.78
CA VAL A 108 -9.14 7.56 -11.87
C VAL A 108 -8.29 8.03 -13.06
N ARG A 109 -8.77 7.77 -14.28
CA ARG A 109 -8.25 8.31 -15.53
C ARG A 109 -9.40 8.74 -16.43
N GLY A 110 -9.55 10.05 -16.61
CA GLY A 110 -10.56 10.63 -17.47
C GLY A 110 -11.93 10.72 -16.79
N ALA A 111 -12.68 11.75 -17.15
CA ALA A 111 -14.07 11.90 -16.74
C ALA A 111 -14.96 10.83 -17.39
N ARG A 112 -16.09 10.54 -16.76
CA ARG A 112 -17.11 9.61 -17.29
C ARG A 112 -17.64 10.09 -18.64
N ALA A 113 -18.36 9.21 -19.33
CA ALA A 113 -19.09 9.59 -20.54
C ALA A 113 -19.96 10.82 -20.27
N GLY A 114 -19.78 11.89 -21.07
CA GLY A 114 -20.43 13.19 -20.86
C GLY A 114 -19.57 14.24 -20.13
N GLY A 115 -18.36 13.90 -19.66
CA GLY A 115 -17.46 14.84 -18.98
C GLY A 115 -17.66 14.93 -17.47
N GLU A 116 -18.55 14.11 -16.92
CA GLU A 116 -18.88 14.10 -15.48
C GLU A 116 -17.77 13.45 -14.63
N PRO A 117 -17.48 13.97 -13.43
CA PRO A 117 -16.55 13.34 -12.52
C PRO A 117 -17.08 12.02 -11.95
N TRP A 118 -16.17 11.22 -11.42
CA TRP A 118 -16.46 10.04 -10.62
C TRP A 118 -16.73 10.44 -9.18
N ALA A 119 -17.89 10.05 -8.65
CA ALA A 119 -18.23 10.22 -7.25
C ALA A 119 -17.65 9.05 -6.43
N ILE A 120 -16.72 9.36 -5.53
CA ILE A 120 -16.04 8.40 -4.67
C ILE A 120 -16.49 8.61 -3.23
N GLY A 121 -17.13 7.60 -2.64
CA GLY A 121 -17.54 7.65 -1.25
C GLY A 121 -16.35 7.52 -0.30
N ILE A 122 -16.35 8.32 0.76
CA ILE A 122 -15.46 8.17 1.91
C ILE A 122 -16.25 7.42 2.98
N ALA A 123 -15.78 6.23 3.35
CA ALA A 123 -16.44 5.42 4.38
C ALA A 123 -16.28 6.05 5.77
N ASN A 124 -17.32 5.97 6.60
CA ASN A 124 -17.23 6.38 7.99
C ASN A 124 -16.65 5.23 8.84
N PRO A 125 -15.48 5.42 9.49
CA PRO A 125 -14.84 4.36 10.26
C PRO A 125 -15.59 4.01 11.56
N PHE A 126 -16.56 4.82 11.98
CA PHE A 126 -17.34 4.63 13.21
C PHE A 126 -18.80 4.22 12.94
N GLN A 127 -19.30 4.41 11.72
CA GLN A 127 -20.67 4.06 11.31
C GLN A 127 -20.66 3.47 9.89
N PRO A 128 -20.37 2.18 9.72
CA PRO A 128 -20.15 1.57 8.40
C PRO A 128 -21.29 1.75 7.40
N ASP A 129 -22.53 1.87 7.89
CA ASP A 129 -23.74 2.01 7.07
C ASP A 129 -24.03 3.47 6.65
N VAL A 130 -23.25 4.44 7.15
CA VAL A 130 -23.42 5.87 6.87
C VAL A 130 -22.15 6.39 6.18
N PRO A 131 -22.21 6.83 4.91
CA PRO A 131 -21.04 7.43 4.27
C PRO A 131 -20.61 8.71 5.01
N LEU A 132 -19.30 8.92 5.17
CA LEU A 132 -18.77 10.12 5.80
C LEU A 132 -18.88 11.32 4.86
N ASP A 133 -18.48 11.13 3.60
CA ASP A 133 -18.48 12.18 2.59
C ASP A 133 -18.36 11.58 1.17
N VAL A 134 -18.39 12.43 0.14
CA VAL A 134 -18.13 12.08 -1.26
C VAL A 134 -17.18 13.08 -1.89
N VAL A 135 -16.16 12.58 -2.59
CA VAL A 135 -15.25 13.42 -3.40
C VAL A 135 -15.45 13.14 -4.89
N LEU A 136 -15.27 14.18 -5.71
CA LEU A 136 -15.41 14.11 -7.16
C LEU A 136 -14.03 14.09 -7.82
N LEU A 137 -13.73 13.03 -8.59
CA LEU A 137 -12.44 12.84 -9.27
C LEU A 137 -12.59 12.72 -10.80
N THR A 138 -11.58 13.16 -11.56
CA THR A 138 -11.51 13.07 -13.04
C THR A 138 -10.15 12.55 -13.50
#